data_AF-A0A7V9UT63-F1
#
_entry.id   AF-A0A7V9UT63-F1
#
_cell.length_a   1.000
_cell.length_b   1.000
_cell.length_c   1.000
_cell.angle_alpha   90.00
_cell.angle_beta   90.00
_cell.angle_gamma   90.00
#
_symmetry.space_group_name_H-M   'P 1'
#
loop_
_entity.id
_entity.type
_entity.pdbx_description
1 polymer ?
#
loop_
_entity_poly.entity_id
_entity_poly.type
_entity_poly.pdbx_seq_one_letter_code
_entity_poly.pdbx_strand_id
1 'polypeptide(L)'
;IDKFPNVQIFDVADIVAAIQKLVDNFVLAISFVGSFVILSGILILVGSIALTKSQRIYENAVLKTLGTKRLTLATILIAEYGLLGVLAGIIGAGFAVLLSFAVSKYIFDINWEFDLSLTLLGVLITAFLVTAVGAIASFDVLFRKPLATLRSQ
;
A
#
# COMPACT_ATOMS: atom_id res chain seq x y z
N ILE A 1 -64.99 4.41 -19.10
CA ILE A 1 -64.61 4.14 -17.69
C ILE A 1 -63.21 3.53 -17.77
N ASP A 2 -62.08 4.22 -18.00
CA ASP A 2 -61.58 5.56 -17.63
C ASP A 2 -61.45 5.82 -16.13
N LYS A 3 -60.78 4.91 -15.40
CA LYS A 3 -60.35 5.16 -14.02
C LYS A 3 -59.02 4.46 -13.67
N PHE A 4 -57.93 4.84 -14.32
CA PHE A 4 -56.60 4.88 -13.67
C PHE A 4 -55.77 6.04 -14.27
N PRO A 5 -56.14 7.30 -13.98
CA PRO A 5 -55.31 8.43 -14.34
C PRO A 5 -54.14 8.53 -13.35
N ASN A 6 -52.94 8.72 -13.86
CA ASN A 6 -51.83 9.33 -13.14
C ASN A 6 -51.24 8.53 -11.95
N VAL A 7 -50.85 7.27 -12.17
CA VAL A 7 -49.73 6.72 -11.38
C VAL A 7 -48.46 7.27 -12.00
N GLN A 8 -48.05 8.46 -11.56
CA GLN A 8 -46.66 8.89 -11.72
C GLN A 8 -45.84 7.94 -10.87
N ILE A 9 -45.36 6.86 -11.48
CA ILE A 9 -44.30 6.03 -10.93
C ILE A 9 -43.08 6.95 -10.96
N PHE A 10 -42.91 7.78 -9.93
CA PHE A 10 -41.60 8.32 -9.61
C PHE A 10 -40.77 7.09 -9.30
N ASP A 11 -39.97 6.69 -10.28
CA ASP A 11 -39.21 5.45 -10.19
C ASP A 11 -38.14 5.67 -9.13
N VAL A 12 -38.44 5.28 -7.89
CA VAL A 12 -37.47 5.30 -6.78
C VAL A 12 -36.23 4.50 -7.20
N ALA A 13 -36.39 3.52 -8.09
CA ALA A 13 -35.28 2.80 -8.72
C ALA A 13 -34.37 3.72 -9.55
N ASP A 14 -34.91 4.66 -10.33
CA ASP A 14 -34.12 5.61 -11.12
C ASP A 14 -33.34 6.59 -10.22
N ILE A 15 -33.94 7.05 -9.12
CA ILE A 15 -33.27 7.93 -8.15
C ILE A 15 -32.14 7.17 -7.44
N VAL A 16 -32.40 5.93 -7.00
CA VAL A 16 -31.39 5.08 -6.36
C VAL A 16 -30.27 4.75 -7.35
N ALA A 17 -30.58 4.45 -8.60
CA ALA A 17 -29.59 4.22 -9.65
C ALA A 17 -28.74 5.47 -9.91
N ALA A 18 -29.34 6.66 -9.91
CA ALA A 18 -28.61 7.92 -10.02
C ALA A 18 -27.66 8.13 -8.83
N ILE A 19 -28.10 7.86 -7.60
CA ILE A 19 -27.27 7.96 -6.40
C ILE A 19 -26.13 6.94 -6.42
N GLN A 20 -26.41 5.67 -6.76
CA GLN A 20 -25.37 4.64 -6.90
C GLN A 20 -24.31 5.07 -7.92
N LYS A 21 -24.74 5.59 -9.07
CA LYS A 21 -23.81 6.10 -10.09
C LYS A 21 -22.95 7.25 -9.58
N LEU A 22 -23.50 8.15 -8.75
CA LEU A 22 -22.73 9.23 -8.14
C LEU A 22 -21.71 8.68 -7.13
N VAL A 23 -22.11 7.72 -6.29
CA VAL A 23 -21.22 7.04 -5.33
C VAL A 23 -20.09 6.31 -6.06
N ASP A 24 -20.41 5.57 -7.12
CA ASP A 24 -19.41 4.84 -7.93
C ASP A 24 -18.38 5.79 -8.55
N ASN A 25 -18.82 6.94 -9.07
CA ASN A 25 -17.92 7.95 -9.59
C ASN A 25 -16.99 8.52 -8.50
N PHE A 26 -17.49 8.74 -7.28
CA PHE A 26 -16.65 9.17 -6.16
C PHE A 26 -15.65 8.09 -5.74
N VAL A 27 -16.09 6.82 -5.65
CA VAL A 27 -15.19 5.69 -5.36
C VAL A 27 -14.08 5.61 -6.40
N LEU A 28 -14.41 5.76 -7.68
CA LEU A 28 -13.43 5.76 -8.77
C LEU A 28 -12.46 6.94 -8.67
N ALA A 29 -12.96 8.15 -8.45
CA ALA A 29 -12.12 9.35 -8.32
C ALA A 29 -11.15 9.24 -7.12
N ILE A 30 -11.65 8.80 -5.96
CA ILE A 30 -10.84 8.63 -4.74
C ILE A 30 -9.82 7.49 -4.94
N SER A 31 -10.21 6.38 -5.57
CA SER A 31 -9.31 5.26 -5.85
C SER A 31 -8.19 5.64 -6.81
N PHE A 32 -8.48 6.51 -7.78
CA PHE A 32 -7.49 7.07 -8.69
C PHE A 32 -6.45 7.90 -7.92
N VAL A 33 -6.90 8.79 -7.03
CA VAL A 33 -6.00 9.56 -6.15
C VAL A 33 -5.21 8.64 -5.23
N GLY A 34 -5.85 7.63 -4.62
CA GLY A 34 -5.20 6.64 -3.78
C GLY A 34 -4.09 5.88 -4.49
N SER A 35 -4.29 5.58 -5.78
CA SER A 35 -3.26 4.95 -6.61
C SER A 35 -2.01 5.84 -6.76
N PHE A 36 -2.19 7.15 -6.94
CA PHE A 36 -1.07 8.10 -6.94
C PHE A 36 -0.35 8.18 -5.59
N VAL A 37 -1.08 8.10 -4.48
CA VAL A 37 -0.48 8.07 -3.13
C VAL A 37 0.37 6.81 -2.95
N ILE A 38 -0.11 5.65 -3.40
CA ILE A 38 0.66 4.40 -3.38
C ILE A 38 1.92 4.53 -4.23
N LEU A 39 1.81 5.06 -5.45
CA LEU A 39 2.97 5.31 -6.33
C LEU A 39 3.99 6.23 -5.67
N SER A 40 3.54 7.32 -5.05
CA SER A 40 4.40 8.24 -4.31
C SER A 40 5.11 7.53 -3.14
N GLY A 41 4.38 6.71 -2.37
CA GLY A 41 4.96 5.93 -1.28
C GLY A 41 6.05 4.96 -1.76
N ILE A 42 5.83 4.29 -2.89
CA ILE A 42 6.84 3.44 -3.53
C ILE A 42 8.08 4.26 -3.92
N LEU A 43 7.89 5.42 -4.55
CA LEU A 43 9.00 6.30 -4.94
C LEU A 43 9.79 6.80 -3.73
N ILE A 44 9.12 7.16 -2.63
CA ILE A 44 9.75 7.57 -1.37
C ILE A 44 10.57 6.41 -0.79
N LEU A 45 10.03 5.19 -0.78
CA LEU A 45 10.76 4.01 -0.30
C LEU A 45 12.03 3.77 -1.12
N VAL A 46 11.92 3.80 -2.45
CA VAL A 46 13.05 3.64 -3.37
C VAL A 46 14.10 4.74 -3.15
N GLY A 47 13.67 6.00 -3.02
CA GLY A 47 14.55 7.13 -2.75
C GLY A 47 15.27 7.02 -1.41
N SER A 48 14.56 6.59 -0.35
CA SER A 48 15.14 6.36 0.97
C SER A 48 16.23 5.28 0.93
N ILE A 49 15.96 4.14 0.27
CA ILE A 49 16.93 3.05 0.10
C ILE A 49 18.16 3.53 -0.69
N ALA A 50 17.96 4.34 -1.74
CA ALA A 50 19.04 4.88 -2.54
C ALA A 50 19.99 5.77 -1.72
N LEU A 51 19.47 6.54 -0.76
CA LEU A 51 20.27 7.39 0.13
C LEU A 51 21.11 6.57 1.12
N THR A 52 20.59 5.45 1.64
CA THR A 52 21.31 4.57 2.59
C THR A 52 22.30 3.61 1.92
N LYS A 53 22.35 3.60 0.58
CA LYS A 53 23.16 2.65 -0.22
C LYS A 53 24.65 2.69 0.12
N SER A 54 25.23 3.87 0.33
CA SER A 54 26.67 4.04 0.59
C SER A 54 27.10 3.37 1.90
N GLN A 55 26.22 3.32 2.89
CA GLN A 55 26.50 2.74 4.21
C GLN A 55 26.42 1.21 4.19
N ARG A 56 25.44 0.64 3.45
CA ARG A 56 25.27 -0.81 3.28
C ARG A 56 26.40 -1.49 2.49
N ILE A 57 27.12 -0.77 1.63
CA ILE A 57 28.27 -1.34 0.89
C ILE A 57 29.40 -1.73 1.86
N TYR A 58 29.62 -0.93 2.90
CA TYR A 58 30.67 -1.17 3.90
C TYR A 58 30.32 -2.36 4.80
N GLU A 59 29.08 -2.42 5.29
CA GLU A 59 28.58 -3.55 6.09
C GLU A 59 28.64 -4.88 5.33
N ASN A 60 28.27 -4.87 4.04
CA ASN A 60 28.38 -6.04 3.18
C ASN A 60 29.82 -6.50 2.97
N ALA A 61 30.77 -5.56 2.88
CA ALA A 61 32.19 -5.89 2.76
C ALA A 61 32.71 -6.58 4.02
N VAL A 62 32.35 -6.06 5.21
CA VAL A 62 32.70 -6.67 6.50
C VAL A 62 32.04 -8.06 6.69
N LEU A 63 30.78 -8.22 6.30
CA LEU A 63 30.11 -9.52 6.39
C LEU A 63 30.72 -10.56 5.43
N LYS A 64 31.19 -10.13 4.26
CA LYS A 64 31.90 -11.01 3.32
C LYS A 64 33.29 -11.40 3.82
N THR A 65 34.02 -10.52 4.50
CA THR A 65 35.32 -10.89 5.09
C THR A 65 35.15 -11.89 6.24
N LEU A 66 34.00 -11.86 6.93
CA LEU A 66 33.59 -12.88 7.90
C LEU A 66 33.06 -14.19 7.27
N GLY A 67 33.07 -14.32 5.94
CA GLY A 67 32.71 -15.56 5.23
C GLY A 67 31.21 -15.75 4.96
N THR A 68 30.39 -14.71 5.10
CA THR A 68 28.94 -14.81 4.93
C THR A 68 28.55 -15.13 3.49
N LYS A 69 27.74 -16.20 3.31
CA LYS A 69 27.21 -16.62 2.00
C LYS A 69 26.18 -15.60 1.49
N ARG A 70 26.11 -15.41 0.17
CA ARG A 70 25.16 -14.48 -0.50
C ARG A 70 23.69 -14.73 -0.12
N LEU A 71 23.35 -15.99 0.20
CA LEU A 71 22.01 -16.39 0.65
C LEU A 71 21.65 -15.79 2.02
N THR A 72 22.59 -15.75 2.96
CA THR A 72 22.35 -15.18 4.30
C THR A 72 22.05 -13.69 4.23
N LEU A 73 22.74 -12.96 3.35
CA LEU A 73 22.48 -11.54 3.09
C LEU A 73 21.08 -11.31 2.52
N ALA A 74 20.62 -12.15 1.59
CA ALA A 74 19.28 -12.05 1.03
C ALA A 74 18.20 -12.30 2.11
N THR A 75 18.39 -13.31 2.98
CA THR A 75 17.43 -13.62 4.06
C THR A 75 17.31 -12.48 5.07
N ILE A 76 18.43 -11.88 5.48
CA ILE A 76 18.42 -10.73 6.40
C ILE A 76 17.63 -9.57 5.79
N LEU A 77 17.87 -9.31 4.50
CA LEU A 77 17.23 -8.22 3.79
C LEU A 77 15.70 -8.41 3.65
N ILE A 78 15.28 -9.63 3.29
CA ILE A 78 13.87 -9.99 3.20
C ILE A 78 13.21 -9.88 4.58
N ALA A 79 13.90 -10.30 5.65
CA ALA A 79 13.38 -10.19 7.01
C ALA A 79 13.23 -8.73 7.46
N GLU A 80 14.21 -7.87 7.17
CA GLU A 80 14.18 -6.45 7.50
C GLU A 80 13.01 -5.72 6.81
N TYR A 81 12.91 -5.83 5.48
CA TYR A 81 11.83 -5.20 4.73
C TYR A 81 10.47 -5.86 4.99
N GLY A 82 10.46 -7.17 5.28
CA GLY A 82 9.27 -7.90 5.73
C GLY A 82 8.70 -7.35 7.03
N LEU A 83 9.56 -7.15 8.03
CA LEU A 83 9.17 -6.56 9.31
C LEU A 83 8.65 -5.13 9.13
N LEU A 84 9.35 -4.30 8.34
CA LEU A 84 8.90 -2.94 8.03
C LEU A 84 7.54 -2.94 7.31
N GLY A 85 7.32 -3.87 6.39
CA GLY A 85 6.06 -4.02 5.68
C GLY A 85 4.89 -4.42 6.60
N VAL A 86 5.11 -5.37 7.51
CA VAL A 86 4.10 -5.78 8.50
C VAL A 86 3.76 -4.62 9.42
N LEU A 87 4.76 -3.88 9.92
CA LEU A 87 4.54 -2.72 10.78
C LEU A 87 3.76 -1.62 10.06
N ALA A 88 4.15 -1.29 8.82
CA ALA A 88 3.43 -0.33 8.00
C ALA A 88 1.99 -0.77 7.74
N GLY A 89 1.77 -2.06 7.47
CA GLY A 89 0.45 -2.65 7.27
C GLY A 89 -0.45 -2.54 8.50
N ILE A 90 0.07 -2.87 9.70
CA ILE A 90 -0.67 -2.74 10.96
C ILE A 90 -1.06 -1.28 11.22
N ILE A 91 -0.12 -0.35 11.04
CA ILE A 91 -0.38 1.08 11.24
C ILE A 91 -1.43 1.57 10.24
N GLY A 92 -1.27 1.25 8.96
CA GLY A 92 -2.21 1.63 7.90
C GLY A 92 -3.61 1.04 8.10
N ALA A 93 -3.69 -0.24 8.47
CA ALA A 93 -4.95 -0.89 8.81
C ALA A 93 -5.61 -0.27 10.04
N GLY A 94 -4.83 0.05 11.08
CA GLY A 94 -5.32 0.79 12.24
C GLY A 94 -5.92 2.15 11.87
N PHE A 95 -5.25 2.91 11.01
CA PHE A 95 -5.79 4.17 10.47
C PHE A 95 -7.06 3.96 9.65
N ALA A 96 -7.10 2.96 8.78
CA ALA A 96 -8.27 2.66 7.96
C ALA A 96 -9.48 2.31 8.82
N VAL A 97 -9.30 1.48 9.84
CA VAL A 97 -10.32 1.07 10.81
C VAL A 97 -10.82 2.28 11.61
N LEU A 98 -9.90 3.12 12.12
CA LEU A 98 -10.25 4.33 12.86
C LEU A 98 -11.02 5.34 12.00
N LEU A 99 -10.57 5.58 10.77
CA LEU A 99 -11.26 6.46 9.82
C LEU A 99 -12.63 5.91 9.44
N SER A 100 -12.71 4.62 9.13
CA SER A 100 -13.98 3.94 8.82
C SER A 100 -14.96 4.08 9.99
N PHE A 101 -14.52 3.80 11.22
CA PHE A 101 -15.34 3.96 12.41
C PHE A 101 -15.81 5.40 12.62
N ALA A 102 -14.90 6.37 12.51
CA ALA A 102 -15.23 7.78 12.67
C ALA A 102 -16.20 8.27 11.59
N VAL A 103 -15.98 7.89 10.33
CA VAL A 103 -16.84 8.30 9.22
C VAL A 103 -18.23 7.66 9.32
N SER A 104 -18.30 6.36 9.61
CA SER A 104 -19.58 5.68 9.82
C SER A 104 -20.39 6.28 10.96
N LYS A 105 -19.74 6.59 12.09
CA LYS A 105 -20.42 7.10 13.29
C LYS A 105 -20.79 8.59 13.23
N TYR A 106 -19.91 9.45 12.69
CA TYR A 106 -20.10 10.91 12.75
C TYR A 106 -20.67 11.52 11.48
N ILE A 107 -20.50 10.89 10.31
CA ILE A 107 -20.98 11.44 9.03
C ILE A 107 -22.23 10.70 8.53
N PHE A 108 -22.23 9.36 8.57
CA PHE A 108 -23.28 8.58 7.94
C PHE A 108 -24.35 8.04 8.90
N ASP A 109 -24.07 7.98 10.21
CA ASP A 109 -24.96 7.42 11.24
C ASP A 109 -25.41 5.97 10.90
N ILE A 110 -24.48 5.19 10.32
CA ILE A 110 -24.69 3.78 9.92
C ILE A 110 -23.99 2.86 10.93
N ASN A 111 -24.59 1.70 11.21
CA ASN A 111 -23.97 0.65 12.03
C ASN A 111 -22.64 0.22 11.41
N TRP A 112 -21.55 0.43 12.15
CA TRP A 112 -20.21 0.05 11.74
C TRP A 112 -19.99 -1.44 11.98
N GLU A 113 -19.68 -2.18 10.92
CA GLU A 113 -19.31 -3.59 10.99
C GLU A 113 -17.80 -3.74 10.78
N PHE A 114 -17.14 -4.40 11.74
CA PHE A 114 -15.71 -4.67 11.65
C PHE A 114 -15.47 -5.99 10.95
N ASP A 115 -14.96 -5.92 9.72
CA ASP A 115 -14.51 -7.09 8.99
C ASP A 115 -13.02 -7.36 9.22
N LEU A 116 -12.74 -8.35 10.08
CA LEU A 116 -11.39 -8.79 10.38
C LEU A 116 -10.69 -9.36 9.14
N SER A 117 -11.43 -9.98 8.22
CA SER A 117 -10.86 -10.60 7.02
C SER A 117 -10.33 -9.56 6.04
N LEU A 118 -11.09 -8.49 5.78
CA LEU A 118 -10.62 -7.37 4.96
C LEU A 118 -9.42 -6.66 5.59
N THR A 119 -9.47 -6.43 6.90
CA THR A 119 -8.39 -5.77 7.63
C THR A 119 -7.09 -6.59 7.54
N LEU A 120 -7.17 -7.90 7.78
CA LEU A 120 -6.02 -8.80 7.70
C LEU A 120 -5.45 -8.87 6.27
N LEU A 121 -6.33 -8.94 5.27
CA LEU A 121 -5.94 -8.96 3.86
C LEU A 121 -5.23 -7.67 3.46
N GLY A 122 -5.68 -6.51 3.95
CA GLY A 122 -5.00 -5.22 3.77
C GLY A 122 -3.59 -5.19 4.37
N VAL A 123 -3.42 -5.73 5.59
CA VAL A 123 -2.09 -5.87 6.22
C VAL A 123 -1.18 -6.79 5.40
N LEU A 124 -1.71 -7.92 4.91
CA LEU A 124 -0.92 -8.87 4.12
C LEU A 124 -0.50 -8.28 2.76
N ILE A 125 -1.40 -7.57 2.08
CA ILE A 125 -1.08 -6.91 0.80
C ILE A 125 -0.01 -5.85 0.99
N THR A 126 -0.16 -5.00 2.00
CA THR A 126 0.81 -3.92 2.27
C THR A 126 2.17 -4.49 2.68
N ALA A 127 2.21 -5.53 3.52
CA ALA A 127 3.43 -6.21 3.88
C ALA A 127 4.12 -6.83 2.65
N PHE A 128 3.37 -7.52 1.79
CA PHE A 128 3.89 -8.10 0.56
C PHE A 128 4.44 -7.01 -0.38
N LEU A 129 3.70 -5.92 -0.57
CA LEU A 129 4.09 -4.81 -1.45
C LEU A 129 5.38 -4.15 -0.96
N VAL A 130 5.48 -3.80 0.32
CA VAL A 130 6.68 -3.18 0.91
C VAL A 130 7.88 -4.11 0.81
N THR A 131 7.69 -5.42 1.08
CA THR A 131 8.76 -6.41 0.97
C THR A 131 9.23 -6.55 -0.47
N ALA A 132 8.31 -6.64 -1.43
CA ALA A 132 8.62 -6.77 -2.84
C ALA A 132 9.36 -5.53 -3.38
N VAL A 133 8.87 -4.34 -3.09
CA VAL A 133 9.50 -3.07 -3.51
C VAL A 133 10.86 -2.91 -2.84
N GLY A 134 10.97 -3.17 -1.54
CA GLY A 134 12.24 -3.09 -0.80
C GLY A 134 13.29 -4.08 -1.32
N ALA A 135 12.87 -5.31 -1.64
CA ALA A 135 13.71 -6.31 -2.27
C ALA A 135 14.17 -5.84 -3.67
N ILE A 136 13.25 -5.43 -4.55
CA ILE A 136 13.57 -4.98 -5.92
C ILE A 136 14.50 -3.76 -5.91
N ALA A 137 14.23 -2.76 -5.07
CA ALA A 137 15.06 -1.56 -4.93
C ALA A 137 16.48 -1.92 -4.43
N SER A 138 16.59 -2.93 -3.57
CA SER A 138 17.87 -3.43 -3.07
C SER A 138 18.56 -4.42 -4.01
N PHE A 139 17.84 -5.05 -4.93
CA PHE A 139 18.43 -5.91 -5.97
C PHE A 139 19.42 -5.12 -6.84
N ASP A 140 19.14 -3.85 -7.15
CA ASP A 140 20.07 -2.98 -7.89
C ASP A 140 21.31 -2.59 -7.03
N VAL A 141 21.22 -2.66 -5.70
CA VAL A 141 22.36 -2.52 -4.78
C VAL A 141 23.24 -3.77 -4.77
N LEU A 142 22.63 -4.96 -4.88
CA LEU A 142 23.32 -6.25 -4.91
C LEU A 142 23.96 -6.54 -6.28
N PHE A 143 23.37 -6.08 -7.39
CA PHE A 143 23.80 -6.40 -8.75
C PHE A 143 24.57 -5.31 -9.50
N ARG A 144 24.49 -4.01 -9.11
CA ARG A 144 25.43 -3.04 -9.68
C ARG A 144 26.80 -3.22 -9.08
N LYS A 145 27.68 -3.78 -9.90
CA LYS A 145 29.10 -4.02 -9.64
C LYS A 145 29.75 -2.78 -8.99
N PRO A 146 30.49 -2.96 -7.88
CA PRO A 146 31.25 -1.92 -7.19
C PRO A 146 32.51 -1.51 -7.99
N LEU A 147 32.36 -1.20 -9.27
CA LEU A 147 33.45 -0.80 -10.17
C LEU A 147 33.19 0.57 -10.81
N ALA A 148 31.98 1.13 -10.72
CA ALA A 148 31.67 2.45 -11.27
C ALA A 148 32.07 3.60 -10.32
N THR A 149 32.12 3.36 -9.00
CA THR A 149 32.43 4.40 -8.00
C THR A 149 33.93 4.55 -7.72
N LEU A 150 34.78 3.63 -8.20
CA LEU A 150 36.24 3.70 -8.10
C LEU A 150 36.91 4.29 -9.35
N ARG A 151 36.13 4.71 -10.35
CA ARG A 151 36.61 5.41 -11.56
C ARG A 151 36.25 6.90 -11.59
N SER A 152 35.63 7.42 -10.52
CA SER A 152 35.30 8.84 -10.36
C SER A 152 36.03 9.48 -9.17
N GLN A 153 37.07 8.85 -8.65
CA GLN A 153 38.14 9.53 -7.92
C GLN A 153 39.43 9.44 -8.73
#